data_AF-A0A949QWP8-F1
#
_entry.id   AF-A0A949QWP8-F1
#
_cell.length_a   1.000
_cell.length_b   1.000
_cell.length_c   1.000
_cell.angle_alpha   90.00
_cell.angle_beta   90.00
_cell.angle_gamma   90.00
#
_symmetry.space_group_name_H-M   'P 1'
#
loop_
_entity.id
_entity.type
_entity.pdbx_description
1 polymer ?
#
loop_
_entity_poly.entity_id
_entity_poly.type
_entity_poly.pdbx_seq_one_letter_code
_entity_poly.pdbx_strand_id
1 'polypeptide(L)'
;MYTDLFLAMLNPKNARGNPILSAMLYSFCPAAARWWLTGADPTPPFDPAWKSLEDLSTGKTLAEFLIQYGFENLLDEIRSNIRKIEEYRNHHSDLRSPELMPLFRGGDIPLSRRYGSQNAINNLGGDWRNLFIYVRTWAFLSHDWRKAMLIGRDSDYSLKAEKVCLTLPPDVRMPVQFDTWIWQVQVGHVTETRIGSLLSNGEQDQLRFSLLNRCTTLGNQPWSNTPAIYSLNRETGEAKHFDQLLANRDLEKTVASLSNLAKKGPHPPLNALQQPSICKQCGYQQLCFTRNYISQHVLKGL
;
A
#
# COMPACT_ATOMS: atom_id res chain seq x y z
N MET A 1 -6.16 0.31 1.03
CA MET A 1 -5.67 -0.70 0.07
C MET A 1 -4.53 -1.48 0.72
N TYR A 2 -4.51 -2.81 0.59
CA TYR A 2 -3.58 -3.73 1.27
C TYR A 2 -2.75 -4.52 0.24
N THR A 3 -2.16 -3.81 -0.72
CA THR A 3 -1.44 -4.40 -1.87
C THR A 3 -0.31 -5.33 -1.42
N ASP A 4 0.47 -4.91 -0.43
CA ASP A 4 1.52 -5.69 0.22
C ASP A 4 1.01 -7.03 0.78
N LEU A 5 -0.11 -7.03 1.50
CA LEU A 5 -0.74 -8.23 2.02
C LEU A 5 -1.24 -9.16 0.90
N PHE A 6 -1.88 -8.61 -0.13
CA PHE A 6 -2.35 -9.42 -1.25
C PHE A 6 -1.20 -10.02 -2.08
N LEU A 7 -0.12 -9.27 -2.30
CA LEU A 7 1.10 -9.78 -2.94
C LEU A 7 1.76 -10.89 -2.11
N ALA A 8 1.78 -10.75 -0.78
CA ALA A 8 2.30 -11.79 0.10
C ALA A 8 1.48 -13.10 0.00
N MET A 9 0.17 -13.02 -0.22
CA MET A 9 -0.67 -14.21 -0.43
C MET A 9 -0.48 -14.89 -1.79
N LEU A 10 -0.12 -14.12 -2.82
CA LEU A 10 0.20 -14.63 -4.15
C LEU A 10 1.63 -15.18 -4.26
N ASN A 11 2.48 -14.95 -3.26
CA ASN A 11 3.85 -15.44 -3.27
C ASN A 11 3.89 -16.97 -3.01
N PRO A 12 4.35 -17.79 -3.97
CA PRO A 12 4.38 -19.25 -3.82
C PRO A 12 5.33 -19.74 -2.72
N LYS A 13 6.26 -18.90 -2.24
CA LYS A 13 7.13 -19.23 -1.12
C LYS A 13 6.43 -19.11 0.24
N ASN A 14 5.27 -18.46 0.30
CA ASN A 14 4.48 -18.33 1.51
C ASN A 14 3.44 -19.45 1.58
N ALA A 15 3.48 -20.24 2.66
CA ALA A 15 2.53 -21.32 2.85
C ALA A 15 1.10 -20.80 3.07
N ARG A 16 0.13 -21.37 2.36
CA ARG A 16 -1.30 -21.14 2.64
C ARG A 16 -1.61 -21.60 4.07
N GLY A 17 -2.38 -20.80 4.80
CA GLY A 17 -2.67 -21.06 6.21
C GLY A 17 -1.52 -20.77 7.18
N ASN A 18 -0.45 -20.10 6.72
CA ASN A 18 0.57 -19.55 7.62
C ASN A 18 -0.11 -18.67 8.69
N PRO A 19 0.23 -18.83 9.99
CA PRO A 19 -0.44 -18.09 11.06
C PRO A 19 -0.37 -16.57 10.93
N ILE A 20 0.76 -16.02 10.47
CA ILE A 20 0.95 -14.57 10.29
C ILE A 20 -0.01 -14.04 9.22
N LEU A 21 -0.02 -14.68 8.04
CA LEU A 21 -0.91 -14.28 6.94
C LEU A 21 -2.39 -14.48 7.30
N SER A 22 -2.71 -15.58 7.98
CA SER A 22 -4.09 -15.87 8.42
C SER A 22 -4.57 -14.79 9.41
N ALA A 23 -3.73 -14.41 10.37
CA ALA A 23 -4.03 -13.37 11.34
C ALA A 23 -4.20 -11.99 10.69
N MET A 24 -3.27 -11.58 9.82
CA MET A 24 -3.37 -10.30 9.10
C MET A 24 -4.63 -10.24 8.24
N LEU A 25 -4.94 -11.32 7.53
CA LEU A 25 -6.12 -11.36 6.66
C LEU A 25 -7.42 -11.36 7.45
N TYR A 26 -7.47 -12.02 8.62
CA TYR A 26 -8.62 -12.00 9.50
C TYR A 26 -8.84 -10.63 10.13
N SER A 27 -7.75 -9.97 10.54
CA SER A 27 -7.76 -8.58 11.01
C SER A 27 -8.25 -7.62 9.93
N PHE A 28 -7.81 -7.82 8.68
CA PHE A 28 -8.31 -7.06 7.54
C PHE A 28 -9.80 -7.32 7.29
N CYS A 29 -10.22 -8.58 7.16
CA CYS A 29 -11.61 -8.99 7.01
C CYS A 29 -11.77 -10.52 7.22
N PRO A 30 -12.58 -10.98 8.18
CA PRO A 30 -12.78 -12.41 8.42
C PRO A 30 -13.27 -13.21 7.21
N ALA A 31 -14.13 -12.62 6.36
CA ALA A 31 -14.57 -13.26 5.12
C ALA A 31 -13.43 -13.43 4.11
N ALA A 32 -12.49 -12.48 4.02
CA ALA A 32 -11.31 -12.62 3.18
C ALA A 32 -10.43 -13.78 3.66
N ALA A 33 -10.28 -13.92 4.98
CA ALA A 33 -9.53 -15.03 5.59
C ALA A 33 -10.12 -16.38 5.23
N ARG A 34 -11.46 -16.50 5.27
CA ARG A 34 -12.17 -17.71 4.83
C ARG A 34 -11.84 -18.06 3.39
N TRP A 35 -11.99 -17.12 2.46
CA TRP A 35 -11.77 -17.36 1.03
C TRP A 35 -10.36 -17.87 0.76
N TRP A 36 -9.36 -17.22 1.35
CA TRP A 36 -7.97 -17.66 1.22
C TRP A 36 -7.75 -19.07 1.79
N LEU A 37 -8.26 -19.35 2.99
CA LEU A 37 -8.07 -20.68 3.59
C LEU A 37 -8.80 -21.79 2.82
N THR A 38 -9.90 -21.47 2.13
CA THR A 38 -10.62 -22.42 1.25
C THR A 38 -10.00 -22.57 -0.15
N GLY A 39 -8.87 -21.92 -0.42
CA GLY A 39 -8.12 -22.09 -1.66
C GLY A 39 -8.32 -21.00 -2.71
N ALA A 40 -9.08 -19.94 -2.43
CA ALA A 40 -9.21 -18.82 -3.37
C ALA A 40 -7.98 -17.91 -3.31
N ASP A 41 -7.51 -17.48 -4.47
CA ASP A 41 -6.49 -16.44 -4.59
C ASP A 41 -7.11 -15.06 -4.68
N PRO A 42 -6.48 -14.03 -4.09
CA PRO A 42 -6.94 -12.67 -4.27
C PRO A 42 -6.65 -12.20 -5.70
N THR A 43 -7.52 -11.37 -6.25
CA THR A 43 -7.27 -10.59 -7.46
C THR A 43 -7.10 -9.14 -7.04
N PRO A 44 -5.87 -8.69 -6.70
CA PRO A 44 -5.66 -7.36 -6.16
C PRO A 44 -6.11 -6.30 -7.19
N PRO A 45 -6.86 -5.28 -6.79
CA PRO A 45 -7.15 -4.16 -7.67
C PRO A 45 -5.86 -3.41 -7.99
N PHE A 46 -5.82 -2.76 -9.16
CA PHE A 46 -4.67 -1.95 -9.57
C PHE A 46 -4.40 -0.84 -8.54
N ASP A 47 -3.17 -0.77 -8.06
CA ASP A 47 -2.72 0.22 -7.09
C ASP A 47 -1.82 1.27 -7.76
N PRO A 48 -2.35 2.44 -8.14
CA PRO A 48 -1.56 3.48 -8.82
C PRO A 48 -0.44 4.06 -7.95
N ALA A 49 -0.61 4.09 -6.62
CA ALA A 49 0.43 4.60 -5.72
C ALA A 49 1.57 3.60 -5.58
N TRP A 50 1.24 2.30 -5.47
CA TRP A 50 2.25 1.23 -5.50
C TRP A 50 3.00 1.22 -6.82
N LYS A 51 2.28 1.31 -7.95
CA LYS A 51 2.89 1.34 -9.28
C LYS A 51 3.81 2.54 -9.48
N SER A 52 3.40 3.71 -9.00
CA SER A 52 4.25 4.90 -9.04
C SER A 52 5.55 4.74 -8.24
N LEU A 53 5.53 4.09 -7.07
CA LEU A 53 6.74 3.83 -6.30
C LEU A 53 7.63 2.77 -6.96
N GLU A 54 7.02 1.75 -7.57
CA GLU A 54 7.75 0.72 -8.33
C GLU A 54 8.56 1.36 -9.45
N ASP A 55 7.90 2.18 -10.26
CA ASP A 55 8.52 2.87 -11.38
C ASP A 55 9.56 3.89 -10.90
N LEU A 56 9.26 4.64 -9.83
CA LEU A 56 10.21 5.58 -9.20
C LEU A 56 11.49 4.88 -8.72
N SER A 57 11.38 3.64 -8.22
CA SER A 57 12.54 2.87 -7.72
C SER A 57 13.52 2.45 -8.83
N THR A 58 13.13 2.55 -10.10
CA THR A 58 14.00 2.20 -11.24
C THR A 58 15.01 3.30 -11.61
N GLY A 59 14.82 4.52 -11.10
CA GLY A 59 15.66 5.68 -11.42
C GLY A 59 15.36 6.39 -12.75
N LYS A 60 14.42 5.89 -13.56
CA LYS A 60 13.92 6.60 -14.74
C LYS A 60 13.03 7.78 -14.35
N THR A 61 12.85 8.72 -15.28
CA THR A 61 12.00 9.90 -15.11
C THR A 61 10.52 9.59 -15.30
N LEU A 62 9.65 10.43 -14.74
CA LEU A 62 8.20 10.35 -14.94
C LEU A 62 7.83 10.40 -16.43
N ALA A 63 8.49 11.26 -17.21
CA ALA A 63 8.21 11.40 -18.64
C ALA A 63 8.49 10.12 -19.41
N GLU A 64 9.60 9.42 -19.13
CA GLU A 64 9.94 8.16 -19.78
C GLU A 64 8.88 7.07 -19.52
N PHE A 65 8.37 6.97 -18.30
CA PHE A 65 7.29 6.02 -17.98
C PHE A 65 5.96 6.41 -18.61
N LEU A 66 5.61 7.69 -18.61
CA LEU A 66 4.40 8.16 -19.29
C LEU A 66 4.44 7.84 -20.79
N ILE A 67 5.60 8.00 -21.45
CA ILE A 67 5.79 7.59 -22.84
C ILE A 67 5.65 6.08 -22.99
N GLN A 68 6.30 5.28 -22.14
CA GLN A 68 6.19 3.81 -22.18
C GLN A 68 4.74 3.33 -22.00
N TYR A 69 3.95 4.02 -21.19
CA TYR A 69 2.53 3.73 -21.03
C TYR A 69 1.66 4.28 -22.16
N GLY A 70 2.18 5.08 -23.09
CA GLY A 70 1.42 5.61 -24.22
C GLY A 70 0.75 6.97 -23.97
N PHE A 71 1.20 7.73 -22.96
CA PHE A 71 0.72 9.07 -22.62
C PHE A 71 1.52 10.20 -23.29
N GLU A 72 2.29 9.91 -24.35
CA GLU A 72 3.12 10.90 -25.05
C GLU A 72 2.33 12.16 -25.47
N ASN A 73 1.14 11.96 -26.04
CA ASN A 73 0.26 13.05 -26.50
C ASN A 73 -0.39 13.87 -25.35
N LEU A 74 -0.22 13.44 -24.09
CA LEU A 74 -0.76 14.08 -22.90
C LEU A 74 0.31 14.66 -21.97
N LEU A 75 1.59 14.61 -22.35
CA LEU A 75 2.69 15.06 -21.49
C LEU A 75 2.58 16.53 -21.11
N ASP A 76 2.13 17.40 -22.02
CA ASP A 76 1.99 18.83 -21.76
C ASP A 76 0.82 19.12 -20.81
N GLU A 77 -0.31 18.42 -20.95
CA GLU A 77 -1.43 18.50 -20.01
C GLU A 77 -1.04 18.00 -18.62
N ILE A 78 -0.32 16.88 -18.55
CA ILE A 78 0.16 16.32 -17.28
C ILE A 78 1.13 17.30 -16.61
N ARG A 79 2.09 17.86 -17.36
CA ARG A 79 3.03 18.87 -16.86
C ARG A 79 2.31 20.13 -16.39
N SER A 80 1.33 20.62 -17.15
CA SER A 80 0.48 21.75 -16.78
C SER A 80 -0.29 21.47 -15.49
N ASN A 81 -0.81 20.25 -15.33
CA ASN A 81 -1.51 19.85 -14.12
C ASN A 81 -0.58 19.81 -12.89
N ILE A 82 0.62 19.24 -13.02
CA ILE A 82 1.64 19.26 -11.96
C ILE A 82 1.94 20.69 -11.53
N ARG A 83 2.17 21.62 -12.47
CA ARG A 83 2.43 23.03 -12.16
C ARG A 83 1.27 23.69 -11.41
N LYS A 84 0.03 23.45 -11.81
CA LYS A 84 -1.15 23.98 -11.10
C LYS A 84 -1.24 23.47 -9.67
N ILE A 85 -0.94 22.18 -9.44
CA ILE A 85 -0.92 21.60 -8.08
C ILE A 85 0.22 22.23 -7.27
N GLU A 86 1.41 22.35 -7.86
CA GLU A 86 2.58 22.96 -7.22
C GLU A 86 2.31 24.43 -6.82
N GLU A 87 1.79 25.24 -7.74
CA GLU A 87 1.39 26.62 -7.48
C GLU A 87 0.35 26.68 -6.35
N TYR A 88 -0.67 25.82 -6.38
CA TYR A 88 -1.70 25.80 -5.34
C TYR A 88 -1.15 25.43 -3.97
N ARG A 89 -0.26 24.42 -3.91
CA ARG A 89 0.47 24.02 -2.71
C ARG A 89 1.34 25.16 -2.17
N ASN A 90 2.00 25.92 -3.04
CA ASN A 90 2.82 27.05 -2.63
C ASN A 90 1.99 28.18 -2.01
N HIS A 91 0.79 28.46 -2.53
CA HIS A 91 -0.12 29.46 -1.95
C HIS A 91 -0.79 29.00 -0.64
N HIS A 92 -0.80 27.70 -0.36
CA HIS A 92 -1.45 27.10 0.81
C HIS A 92 -0.46 26.21 1.57
N SER A 93 0.75 26.70 1.78
CA SER A 93 1.88 25.94 2.33
C SER A 93 1.64 25.41 3.76
N ASP A 94 0.73 26.04 4.51
CA ASP A 94 0.32 25.62 5.85
C ASP A 94 -0.61 24.40 5.84
N LEU A 95 -1.18 24.04 4.69
CA LEU A 95 -2.12 22.94 4.55
C LEU A 95 -1.43 21.71 3.96
N ARG A 96 -1.86 20.53 4.42
CA ARG A 96 -1.40 19.24 3.86
C ARG A 96 -2.25 18.87 2.67
N SER A 97 -1.61 18.59 1.54
CA SER A 97 -2.28 18.21 0.29
C SER A 97 -3.49 19.11 -0.05
N PRO A 98 -3.31 20.44 -0.09
CA PRO A 98 -4.42 21.38 -0.31
C PRO A 98 -5.16 21.11 -1.62
N GLU A 99 -4.52 20.50 -2.62
CA GLU A 99 -5.15 20.10 -3.89
C GLU A 99 -6.27 19.06 -3.74
N LEU A 100 -6.46 18.46 -2.56
CA LEU A 100 -7.62 17.61 -2.25
C LEU A 100 -8.85 18.40 -1.79
N MET A 101 -8.70 19.69 -1.52
CA MET A 101 -9.82 20.53 -1.07
C MET A 101 -10.81 20.75 -2.21
N PRO A 102 -12.14 20.85 -1.91
CA PRO A 102 -13.16 21.09 -2.94
C PRO A 102 -12.97 22.38 -3.75
N LEU A 103 -12.18 23.32 -3.25
CA LEU A 103 -11.90 24.60 -3.89
C LEU A 103 -10.81 24.51 -4.97
N PHE A 104 -10.02 23.44 -5.00
CA PHE A 104 -9.02 23.24 -6.04
C PHE A 104 -9.70 22.85 -7.35
N ARG A 105 -9.64 23.76 -8.35
CA ARG A 105 -10.22 23.55 -9.69
C ARG A 105 -9.22 23.03 -10.73
N GLY A 106 -8.01 22.67 -10.30
CA GLY A 106 -7.03 21.98 -11.15
C GLY A 106 -7.27 20.47 -11.13
N GLY A 107 -6.31 19.69 -11.62
CA GLY A 107 -6.39 18.23 -11.53
C GLY A 107 -7.00 17.53 -12.73
N ASP A 108 -7.58 18.25 -13.70
CA ASP A 108 -8.33 17.64 -14.81
C ASP A 108 -7.64 17.78 -16.17
N ILE A 109 -7.61 16.66 -16.90
CA ILE A 109 -7.34 16.63 -18.35
C ILE A 109 -8.70 16.71 -19.07
N PRO A 110 -8.92 17.63 -20.03
CA PRO A 110 -10.19 17.72 -20.74
C PRO A 110 -10.58 16.41 -21.44
N LEU A 111 -11.87 16.07 -21.44
CA LEU A 111 -12.37 14.82 -22.06
C LEU A 111 -11.96 14.69 -23.53
N SER A 112 -11.95 15.79 -24.28
CA SER A 112 -11.53 15.81 -25.69
C SER A 112 -10.08 15.36 -25.89
N ARG A 113 -9.21 15.65 -24.92
CA ARG A 113 -7.79 15.26 -24.96
C ARG A 113 -7.58 13.81 -24.54
N ARG A 114 -8.48 13.26 -23.73
CA ARG A 114 -8.45 11.84 -23.33
C ARG A 114 -8.79 10.87 -24.46
N TYR A 115 -9.40 11.36 -25.54
CA TYR A 115 -9.81 10.53 -26.67
C TYR A 115 -8.61 9.87 -27.36
N GLY A 116 -8.70 8.57 -27.64
CA GLY A 116 -7.61 7.79 -28.22
C GLY A 116 -6.59 7.23 -27.22
N SER A 117 -6.63 7.62 -25.94
CA SER A 117 -5.69 7.15 -24.90
C SER A 117 -6.17 5.92 -24.12
N GLN A 118 -7.13 5.14 -24.62
CA GLN A 118 -7.68 4.00 -23.88
C GLN A 118 -6.63 2.91 -23.62
N ASN A 119 -5.76 2.64 -24.59
CA ASN A 119 -4.66 1.68 -24.39
C ASN A 119 -3.71 2.16 -23.29
N ALA A 120 -3.45 3.47 -23.25
CA ALA A 120 -2.59 4.04 -22.22
C ALA A 120 -3.20 3.94 -20.82
N ILE A 121 -4.50 4.24 -20.69
CA ILE A 121 -5.15 4.12 -19.38
C ILE A 121 -5.30 2.67 -18.92
N ASN A 122 -5.40 1.71 -19.85
CA ASN A 122 -5.41 0.29 -19.51
C ASN A 122 -4.09 -0.16 -18.84
N ASN A 123 -2.95 0.43 -19.21
CA ASN A 123 -1.66 0.20 -18.51
C ASN A 123 -1.66 0.71 -17.06
N LEU A 124 -2.57 1.63 -16.73
CA LEU A 124 -2.80 2.13 -15.37
C LEU A 124 -4.14 1.64 -14.78
N GLY A 125 -4.60 0.45 -15.16
CA GLY A 125 -5.78 -0.18 -14.56
C GLY A 125 -7.14 0.34 -15.06
N GLY A 126 -7.15 1.09 -16.17
CA GLY A 126 -8.36 1.41 -16.94
C GLY A 126 -9.20 2.59 -16.41
N ASP A 127 -8.78 3.26 -15.33
CA ASP A 127 -9.47 4.39 -14.72
C ASP A 127 -8.61 5.65 -14.76
N TRP A 128 -9.14 6.75 -15.30
CA TRP A 128 -8.46 8.05 -15.34
C TRP A 128 -8.00 8.56 -13.97
N ARG A 129 -8.71 8.20 -12.89
CA ARG A 129 -8.29 8.51 -11.53
C ARG A 129 -6.94 7.91 -11.18
N ASN A 130 -6.60 6.76 -11.76
CA ASN A 130 -5.31 6.10 -11.53
C ASN A 130 -4.15 6.90 -12.13
N LEU A 131 -4.32 7.55 -13.29
CA LEU A 131 -3.31 8.45 -13.84
C LEU A 131 -3.04 9.61 -12.87
N PHE A 132 -4.08 10.23 -12.34
CA PHE A 132 -3.92 11.35 -11.40
C PHE A 132 -3.26 10.91 -10.09
N ILE A 133 -3.65 9.76 -9.53
CA ILE A 133 -3.01 9.23 -8.33
C ILE A 133 -1.55 8.84 -8.60
N TYR A 134 -1.26 8.22 -9.76
CA TYR A 134 0.08 7.86 -10.18
C TYR A 134 0.99 9.08 -10.28
N VAL A 135 0.59 10.09 -11.07
CA VAL A 135 1.36 11.34 -11.24
C VAL A 135 1.52 12.08 -9.92
N ARG A 136 0.46 12.16 -9.10
CA ARG A 136 0.50 12.82 -7.80
C ARG A 136 1.41 12.09 -6.81
N THR A 137 1.40 10.76 -6.82
CA THR A 137 2.30 9.96 -5.98
C THR A 137 3.75 10.25 -6.35
N TRP A 138 4.04 10.28 -7.65
CA TRP A 138 5.37 10.59 -8.17
C TRP A 138 5.81 12.00 -7.78
N ALA A 139 5.07 13.00 -8.24
CA ALA A 139 5.48 14.41 -8.20
C ALA A 139 5.37 15.04 -6.81
N PHE A 140 4.59 14.45 -5.90
CA PHE A 140 4.28 15.07 -4.62
C PHE A 140 4.40 14.12 -3.43
N LEU A 141 3.63 13.02 -3.40
CA LEU A 141 3.54 12.20 -2.18
C LEU A 141 4.86 11.52 -1.82
N SER A 142 5.60 11.04 -2.81
CA SER A 142 6.92 10.45 -2.59
C SER A 142 7.87 11.44 -1.87
N HIS A 143 7.80 12.72 -2.24
CA HIS A 143 8.57 13.79 -1.60
C HIS A 143 8.01 14.19 -0.25
N ASP A 144 6.68 14.24 -0.09
CA ASP A 144 6.02 14.54 1.18
C ASP A 144 6.38 13.50 2.25
N TRP A 145 6.30 12.21 1.90
CA TRP A 145 6.71 11.10 2.77
C TRP A 145 8.18 11.17 3.12
N ARG A 146 9.05 11.35 2.12
CA ARG A 146 10.49 11.50 2.31
C ARG A 146 10.83 12.62 3.29
N LYS A 147 10.20 13.79 3.12
CA LYS A 147 10.37 14.95 4.01
C LYS A 147 9.90 14.65 5.43
N ALA A 148 8.73 14.02 5.58
CA ALA A 148 8.17 13.64 6.88
C ALA A 148 9.00 12.55 7.58
N MET A 149 9.66 11.68 6.82
CA MET A 149 10.65 10.74 7.33
C MET A 149 11.99 11.37 7.67
N LEU A 150 12.17 12.69 7.53
CA LEU A 150 13.43 13.42 7.75
C LEU A 150 14.57 12.98 6.82
N ILE A 151 14.27 12.69 5.56
CA ILE A 151 15.29 12.47 4.53
C ILE A 151 15.52 13.81 3.82
N GLY A 152 16.72 14.37 3.91
CA GLY A 152 17.09 15.66 3.33
C GLY A 152 17.01 15.64 1.80
N ARG A 153 16.74 16.79 1.16
CA ARG A 153 16.68 16.91 -0.32
C ARG A 153 17.99 16.47 -0.98
N ASP A 154 19.09 16.84 -0.34
CA ASP A 154 20.45 16.58 -0.83
C ASP A 154 21.06 15.33 -0.17
N SER A 155 20.26 14.55 0.57
CA SER A 155 20.71 13.28 1.15
C SER A 155 20.88 12.24 0.05
N ASP A 156 21.97 11.50 0.10
CA ASP A 156 22.12 10.29 -0.71
C ASP A 156 21.20 9.20 -0.13
N TYR A 157 20.17 8.84 -0.90
CA TYR A 157 19.24 7.78 -0.54
C TYR A 157 18.88 6.92 -1.75
N SER A 158 18.55 5.66 -1.49
CA SER A 158 17.92 4.79 -2.49
C SER A 158 16.54 4.34 -2.00
N LEU A 159 15.59 4.30 -2.93
CA LEU A 159 14.26 3.73 -2.73
C LEU A 159 14.19 2.41 -3.48
N LYS A 160 13.81 1.33 -2.79
CA LYS A 160 13.64 0.00 -3.39
C LYS A 160 12.36 -0.67 -2.90
N ALA A 161 11.74 -1.46 -3.79
CA ALA A 161 10.83 -2.51 -3.38
C ALA A 161 11.66 -3.72 -2.95
N GLU A 162 11.58 -4.10 -1.67
CA GLU A 162 12.29 -5.27 -1.16
C GLU A 162 11.33 -6.21 -0.43
N LYS A 163 11.65 -7.52 -0.50
CA LYS A 163 10.96 -8.53 0.30
C LYS A 163 11.65 -8.66 1.64
N VAL A 164 10.88 -8.47 2.72
CA VAL A 164 11.32 -8.73 4.09
C VAL A 164 10.73 -10.05 4.60
N CYS A 165 11.37 -10.67 5.58
CA CYS A 165 10.83 -11.84 6.25
C CYS A 165 10.14 -11.43 7.55
N LEU A 166 8.82 -11.65 7.64
CA LEU A 166 8.08 -11.56 8.89
C LEU A 166 8.28 -12.86 9.67
N THR A 167 8.83 -12.75 10.87
CA THR A 167 9.13 -13.90 11.73
C THR A 167 8.44 -13.74 13.08
N LEU A 168 8.05 -14.88 13.65
CA LEU A 168 7.46 -14.92 14.99
C LEU A 168 7.87 -16.22 15.71
N PRO A 169 9.17 -16.42 15.97
CA PRO A 169 9.65 -17.59 16.70
C PRO A 169 9.22 -17.51 18.18
N PRO A 170 8.97 -18.65 18.85
CA PRO A 170 9.06 -20.02 18.34
C PRO A 170 7.80 -20.52 17.63
N ASP A 171 6.68 -19.80 17.74
CA ASP A 171 5.34 -20.29 17.37
C ASP A 171 5.11 -20.41 15.85
N VAL A 172 5.77 -19.56 15.05
CA VAL A 172 5.68 -19.57 13.59
C VAL A 172 7.00 -20.02 12.99
N ARG A 173 7.03 -21.29 12.57
CA ARG A 173 8.25 -21.93 12.03
C ARG A 173 8.68 -21.42 10.66
N MET A 174 7.71 -21.06 9.80
CA MET A 174 7.98 -20.63 8.43
C MET A 174 7.83 -19.10 8.32
N PRO A 175 8.90 -18.36 7.96
CA PRO A 175 8.81 -16.92 7.75
C PRO A 175 7.88 -16.60 6.58
N VAL A 176 7.27 -15.42 6.62
CA VAL A 176 6.47 -14.88 5.52
C VAL A 176 7.31 -13.85 4.77
N GLN A 177 7.48 -14.05 3.47
CA GLN A 177 8.06 -13.04 2.60
C GLN A 177 7.02 -11.98 2.27
N PHE A 178 7.31 -10.72 2.61
CA PHE A 178 6.38 -9.62 2.53
C PHE A 178 7.00 -8.44 1.78
N ASP A 179 6.29 -7.92 0.79
CA ASP A 179 6.78 -6.80 -0.02
C ASP A 179 6.63 -5.48 0.74
N THR A 180 7.70 -4.68 0.77
CA THR A 180 7.69 -3.37 1.43
C THR A 180 8.57 -2.37 0.68
N TRP A 181 8.32 -1.09 0.93
CA TRP A 181 9.14 0.01 0.43
C TRP A 181 10.25 0.32 1.43
N ILE A 182 11.49 0.36 0.96
CA ILE A 182 12.66 0.63 1.79
C ILE A 182 13.38 1.86 1.26
N TRP A 183 13.61 2.83 2.14
CA TRP A 183 14.55 3.92 1.95
C TRP A 183 15.82 3.60 2.72
N GLN A 184 16.93 3.44 2.00
CA GLN A 184 18.26 3.37 2.56
C GLN A 184 18.88 4.77 2.48
N VAL A 185 19.23 5.35 3.63
CA VAL A 185 19.65 6.76 3.74
C VAL A 185 21.04 6.82 4.33
N GLN A 186 21.98 7.50 3.66
CA GLN A 186 23.31 7.72 4.24
C GLN A 186 23.26 8.85 5.27
N VAL A 187 23.60 8.53 6.51
CA VAL A 187 23.68 9.47 7.63
C VAL A 187 25.07 9.37 8.24
N GLY A 188 25.93 10.33 7.88
CA GLY A 188 27.36 10.28 8.24
C GLY A 188 28.05 9.08 7.60
N HIS A 189 28.49 8.12 8.42
CA HIS A 189 29.12 6.87 7.98
C HIS A 189 28.22 5.65 8.08
N VAL A 190 26.94 5.83 8.43
CA VAL A 190 25.99 4.73 8.64
C VAL A 190 24.86 4.82 7.62
N THR A 191 24.44 3.68 7.10
CA THR A 191 23.23 3.57 6.28
C THR A 191 22.05 3.24 7.19
N GLU A 192 21.12 4.18 7.35
CA GLU A 192 19.87 3.95 8.05
C GLU A 192 18.83 3.31 7.12
N THR A 193 18.00 2.44 7.67
CA THR A 193 16.90 1.80 6.94
C THR A 193 15.57 2.34 7.44
N ARG A 194 14.75 2.87 6.52
CA ARG A 194 13.39 3.35 6.80
C ARG A 194 12.41 2.54 5.97
N ILE A 195 11.50 1.84 6.62
CA ILE A 195 10.50 0.97 5.99
C ILE A 195 9.18 1.71 5.91
N GLY A 196 8.67 1.94 4.71
CA GLY A 196 7.40 2.62 4.48
C GLY A 196 6.28 1.66 4.13
N SER A 197 5.17 1.73 4.86
CA SER A 197 3.98 0.91 4.62
C SER A 197 2.78 1.79 4.27
N LEU A 198 2.19 1.59 3.08
CA LEU A 198 1.09 2.41 2.58
C LEU A 198 -0.21 2.16 3.36
N LEU A 199 -0.98 3.23 3.57
CA LEU A 199 -2.29 3.26 4.23
C LEU A 199 -3.28 4.13 3.46
N SER A 200 -4.58 3.93 3.70
CA SER A 200 -5.66 4.73 3.09
C SER A 200 -6.45 5.57 4.08
N ASN A 201 -6.65 5.12 5.33
CA ASN A 201 -7.46 5.80 6.35
C ASN A 201 -6.64 6.48 7.46
N GLY A 202 -5.31 6.55 7.31
CA GLY A 202 -4.41 7.15 8.31
C GLY A 202 -4.19 6.33 9.59
N GLU A 203 -5.00 5.31 9.84
CA GLU A 203 -4.85 4.41 11.00
C GLU A 203 -3.80 3.33 10.74
N GLN A 204 -2.84 3.21 11.65
CA GLN A 204 -1.82 2.19 11.58
C GLN A 204 -2.40 0.83 11.99
N ASP A 205 -2.39 -0.13 11.06
CA ASP A 205 -2.72 -1.53 11.33
C ASP A 205 -1.71 -2.11 12.33
N GLN A 206 -2.08 -2.12 13.62
CA GLN A 206 -1.17 -2.45 14.71
C GLN A 206 -0.55 -3.85 14.55
N LEU A 207 -1.28 -4.80 13.98
CA LEU A 207 -0.75 -6.14 13.73
C LEU A 207 0.30 -6.10 12.62
N ARG A 208 -0.03 -5.52 11.46
CA ARG A 208 0.88 -5.41 10.31
C ARG A 208 2.15 -4.65 10.67
N PHE A 209 2.03 -3.50 11.35
CA PHE A 209 3.18 -2.69 11.73
C PHE A 209 4.03 -3.34 12.82
N SER A 210 3.44 -4.02 13.81
CA SER A 210 4.20 -4.77 14.82
C SER A 210 5.00 -5.92 14.21
N LEU A 211 4.46 -6.59 13.18
CA LEU A 211 5.16 -7.63 12.43
C LEU A 211 6.31 -7.05 11.59
N LEU A 212 6.09 -5.90 10.93
CA LEU A 212 7.15 -5.19 10.19
C LEU A 212 8.27 -4.72 11.13
N ASN A 213 7.94 -4.27 12.34
CA ASN A 213 8.93 -3.85 13.33
C ASN A 213 9.86 -4.99 13.79
N ARG A 214 9.43 -6.25 13.65
CA ARG A 214 10.23 -7.46 13.94
C ARG A 214 10.76 -8.15 12.67
N CYS A 215 10.59 -7.54 11.50
CA CYS A 215 11.00 -8.20 10.27
C CYS A 215 12.53 -8.27 10.14
N THR A 216 12.99 -9.20 9.32
CA THR A 216 14.40 -9.35 8.95
C THR A 216 14.57 -9.16 7.45
N THR A 217 15.81 -9.08 6.97
CA THR A 217 16.08 -9.07 5.52
C THR A 217 15.71 -10.41 4.88
N LEU A 218 15.67 -10.42 3.54
CA LEU A 218 15.53 -11.66 2.77
C LEU A 218 16.70 -12.60 3.10
N GLY A 219 16.40 -13.84 3.51
CA GLY A 219 17.42 -14.78 4.01
C GLY A 219 17.49 -14.87 5.54
N ASN A 220 16.59 -14.16 6.25
CA ASN A 220 16.47 -14.23 7.70
C ASN A 220 17.69 -13.69 8.46
N GLN A 221 18.40 -12.72 7.86
CA GLN A 221 19.52 -12.03 8.50
C GLN A 221 19.03 -10.78 9.23
N PRO A 222 19.58 -10.47 10.42
CA PRO A 222 19.22 -9.25 11.12
C PRO A 222 19.60 -8.03 10.28
N TRP A 223 18.86 -6.94 10.47
CA TRP A 223 19.25 -5.65 9.91
C TRP A 223 20.58 -5.19 10.51
N SER A 224 21.37 -4.46 9.73
CA SER A 224 22.59 -3.79 10.22
C SER A 224 22.31 -2.82 11.37
N ASN A 225 21.12 -2.23 11.38
CA ASN A 225 20.60 -1.28 12.34
C ASN A 225 19.08 -1.50 12.46
N THR A 226 18.47 -1.14 13.58
CA THR A 226 17.02 -1.28 13.72
C THR A 226 16.33 -0.38 12.68
N PRO A 227 15.46 -0.92 11.80
CA PRO A 227 14.77 -0.11 10.81
C PRO A 227 13.70 0.75 11.47
N ALA A 228 13.58 2.00 11.03
CA ALA A 228 12.47 2.86 11.44
C ALA A 228 11.26 2.59 10.55
N ILE A 229 10.11 2.27 11.16
CA ILE A 229 8.88 1.94 10.43
C ILE A 229 8.00 3.19 10.33
N TYR A 230 7.54 3.49 9.12
CA TYR A 230 6.67 4.63 8.82
C TYR A 230 5.40 4.19 8.13
N SER A 231 4.29 4.78 8.56
CA SER A 231 3.03 4.70 7.85
C SER A 231 2.94 5.80 6.80
N LEU A 232 2.60 5.44 5.56
CA LEU A 232 2.56 6.36 4.43
C LEU A 232 1.10 6.56 3.97
N ASN A 233 0.51 7.71 4.27
CA ASN A 233 -0.84 8.03 3.85
C ASN A 233 -0.86 8.37 2.36
N ARG A 234 -1.54 7.53 1.55
CA ARG A 234 -1.64 7.67 0.09
C ARG A 234 -2.55 8.80 -0.38
N GLU A 235 -3.35 9.35 0.51
CA GLU A 235 -4.22 10.46 0.20
C GLU A 235 -3.52 11.75 0.61
N THR A 236 -3.13 11.90 1.87
CA THR A 236 -2.68 13.20 2.39
C THR A 236 -1.18 13.48 2.23
N GLY A 237 -0.37 12.48 1.86
CA GLY A 237 1.09 12.61 1.84
C GLY A 237 1.72 12.63 3.24
N GLU A 238 0.92 12.43 4.29
CA GLU A 238 1.42 12.34 5.67
C GLU A 238 2.23 11.04 5.84
N ALA A 239 3.41 11.15 6.47
CA ALA A 239 4.10 10.00 7.04
C ALA A 239 4.21 10.16 8.55
N LYS A 240 3.93 9.08 9.28
CA LYS A 240 4.04 9.02 10.74
C LYS A 240 4.92 7.85 11.12
N HIS A 241 5.77 8.03 12.13
CA HIS A 241 6.49 6.93 12.73
C HIS A 241 5.48 5.91 13.30
N PHE A 242 5.85 4.64 13.33
CA PHE A 242 5.03 3.62 13.97
C PHE A 242 4.85 3.95 15.45
N ASP A 243 3.59 4.13 15.86
CA ASP A 243 3.19 4.32 17.25
C ASP A 243 2.64 2.98 17.77
N GLN A 244 3.47 2.29 18.54
CA GLN A 244 3.21 0.92 18.95
C GLN A 244 2.21 0.88 20.11
N LEU A 245 0.98 0.48 19.80
CA LEU A 245 -0.08 0.23 20.77
C LEU A 245 -0.16 -1.25 21.16
N LEU A 246 0.11 -2.16 20.20
CA LEU A 246 0.19 -3.60 20.47
C LEU A 246 1.58 -3.94 21.03
N ALA A 247 1.64 -4.26 22.33
CA ALA A 247 2.90 -4.61 22.98
C ALA A 247 3.52 -5.87 22.38
N ASN A 248 4.86 -5.88 22.24
CA ASN A 248 5.62 -7.00 21.65
C ASN A 248 5.33 -8.35 22.33
N ARG A 249 5.14 -8.36 23.66
CA ARG A 249 4.84 -9.57 24.45
C ARG A 249 3.49 -10.20 24.12
N ASP A 250 2.57 -9.42 23.55
CA ASP A 250 1.20 -9.84 23.24
C ASP A 250 1.05 -10.20 21.75
N LEU A 251 2.02 -9.84 20.91
CA LEU A 251 1.99 -10.07 19.46
C LEU A 251 1.82 -11.56 19.11
N GLU A 252 2.60 -12.44 19.74
CA GLU A 252 2.53 -13.90 19.54
C GLU A 252 1.13 -14.46 19.84
N LYS A 253 0.59 -14.09 21.02
CA LYS A 253 -0.76 -14.49 21.43
C LYS A 253 -1.83 -13.94 20.51
N THR A 254 -1.70 -12.69 20.07
CA THR A 254 -2.63 -12.06 19.14
C THR A 254 -2.62 -12.76 17.78
N VAL A 255 -1.44 -13.04 17.21
CA VAL A 255 -1.31 -13.78 15.95
C VAL A 255 -1.92 -15.18 16.09
N ALA A 256 -1.61 -15.90 17.17
CA ALA A 256 -2.16 -17.23 17.41
C ALA A 256 -3.69 -17.21 17.53
N SER A 257 -4.24 -16.26 18.29
CA SER A 257 -5.69 -16.09 18.47
C SER A 257 -6.39 -15.80 17.14
N LEU A 258 -5.93 -14.79 16.40
CA LEU A 258 -6.53 -14.40 15.12
C LEU A 258 -6.37 -15.49 14.05
N SER A 259 -5.24 -16.19 14.02
CA SER A 259 -5.04 -17.35 13.15
C SER A 259 -6.01 -18.49 13.46
N ASN A 260 -6.26 -18.76 14.75
CA ASN A 260 -7.23 -19.76 15.17
C ASN A 260 -8.66 -19.35 14.77
N LEU A 261 -9.03 -18.08 14.95
CA LEU A 261 -10.31 -17.54 14.49
C LEU A 261 -10.44 -17.61 12.96
N ALA A 262 -9.36 -17.32 12.23
CA ALA A 262 -9.34 -17.47 10.77
C ALA A 262 -9.65 -18.91 10.35
N LYS A 263 -9.14 -19.91 11.07
CA LYS A 263 -9.37 -21.33 10.76
C LYS A 263 -10.75 -21.83 11.20
N LYS A 264 -11.23 -21.41 12.37
CA LYS A 264 -12.45 -21.96 13.00
C LYS A 264 -13.70 -21.13 12.72
N GLY A 265 -13.55 -19.85 12.38
CA GLY A 265 -14.64 -18.88 12.33
C GLY A 265 -14.87 -18.18 13.68
N PRO A 266 -15.81 -17.22 13.72
CA PRO A 266 -16.74 -16.86 12.64
C PRO A 266 -16.08 -16.06 11.51
N HIS A 267 -16.70 -16.02 10.33
CA HIS A 267 -16.17 -15.32 9.13
C HIS A 267 -17.08 -14.20 8.60
N PRO A 268 -17.50 -13.24 9.45
CA PRO A 268 -18.36 -12.14 9.01
C PRO A 268 -17.66 -11.28 7.94
N PRO A 269 -18.39 -10.75 6.95
CA PRO A 269 -17.85 -9.78 5.99
C PRO A 269 -17.79 -8.37 6.60
N LEU A 270 -17.02 -8.21 7.68
CA LEU A 270 -17.01 -6.97 8.49
C LEU A 270 -16.80 -5.71 7.65
N ASN A 271 -15.84 -5.71 6.72
CA ASN A 271 -15.62 -4.55 5.85
C ASN A 271 -16.84 -4.24 4.98
N ALA A 272 -17.56 -5.24 4.49
CA ALA A 272 -18.77 -5.00 3.70
C ALA A 272 -19.92 -4.44 4.55
N LEU A 273 -19.96 -4.76 5.85
CA LEU A 273 -20.99 -4.31 6.78
C LEU A 273 -20.69 -2.93 7.39
N GLN A 274 -19.42 -2.65 7.69
CA GLN A 274 -19.01 -1.46 8.43
C GLN A 274 -18.37 -0.39 7.53
N GLN A 275 -17.56 -0.80 6.54
CA GLN A 275 -16.78 0.12 5.70
C GLN A 275 -16.76 -0.33 4.22
N PRO A 276 -17.90 -0.27 3.50
CA PRO A 276 -18.03 -0.82 2.16
C PRO A 276 -17.04 -0.25 1.13
N SER A 277 -16.52 0.95 1.37
CA SER A 277 -15.48 1.59 0.55
C SER A 277 -14.19 0.77 0.51
N ILE A 278 -13.79 0.11 1.61
CA ILE A 278 -12.59 -0.75 1.67
C ILE A 278 -12.77 -1.97 0.76
N CYS A 279 -13.99 -2.49 0.60
CA CYS A 279 -14.25 -3.64 -0.26
C CYS A 279 -13.96 -3.38 -1.73
N LYS A 280 -14.02 -2.12 -2.20
CA LYS A 280 -13.61 -1.75 -3.57
C LYS A 280 -12.11 -1.94 -3.82
N GLN A 281 -11.33 -2.05 -2.75
CA GLN A 281 -9.88 -2.23 -2.77
C GLN A 281 -9.46 -3.63 -2.28
N CYS A 282 -10.42 -4.56 -2.16
CA CYS A 282 -10.19 -5.90 -1.64
C CYS A 282 -10.00 -6.91 -2.77
N GLY A 283 -8.95 -7.73 -2.71
CA GLY A 283 -8.70 -8.78 -3.70
C GLY A 283 -9.76 -9.88 -3.77
N TYR A 284 -10.68 -9.95 -2.81
CA TYR A 284 -11.77 -10.93 -2.77
C TYR A 284 -13.15 -10.33 -3.10
N GLN A 285 -13.19 -9.09 -3.59
CA GLN A 285 -14.45 -8.36 -3.83
C GLN A 285 -15.43 -9.17 -4.69
N GLN A 286 -14.95 -9.83 -5.75
CA GLN A 286 -15.78 -10.59 -6.69
C GLN A 286 -16.42 -11.84 -6.08
N LEU A 287 -15.82 -12.42 -5.02
CA LEU A 287 -16.39 -13.55 -4.28
C LEU A 287 -17.42 -13.07 -3.25
N CYS A 288 -17.20 -11.87 -2.71
CA CYS A 288 -18.06 -11.31 -1.68
C CYS A 288 -19.31 -10.62 -2.22
N PHE A 289 -19.30 -10.17 -3.47
CA PHE A 289 -20.38 -9.39 -4.08
C PHE A 289 -20.92 -10.03 -5.35
N THR A 290 -22.25 -9.99 -5.52
CA THR A 290 -22.94 -10.37 -6.76
C THR A 290 -23.87 -9.23 -7.14
N ARG A 291 -23.72 -8.68 -8.36
CA ARG A 291 -24.52 -7.54 -8.84
C ARG A 291 -24.57 -6.35 -7.85
N ASN A 292 -23.43 -6.03 -7.23
CA ASN A 292 -23.27 -4.98 -6.22
C ASN A 292 -23.95 -5.24 -4.85
N TYR A 293 -24.54 -6.41 -4.64
CA TYR A 293 -25.07 -6.83 -3.34
C TYR A 293 -24.13 -7.84 -2.69
N ILE A 294 -24.07 -7.86 -1.34
CA ILE A 294 -23.33 -8.89 -0.61
C ILE A 294 -23.95 -10.25 -0.98
N SER A 295 -23.12 -11.20 -1.39
CA SER A 295 -23.61 -12.50 -1.86
C SER A 295 -24.21 -13.29 -0.69
N GLN A 296 -25.30 -14.02 -0.95
CA GLN A 296 -25.92 -14.86 0.08
C GLN A 296 -24.96 -15.93 0.63
N HIS A 297 -23.99 -16.38 -0.16
CA HIS A 297 -22.95 -17.32 0.28
C HIS A 297 -22.11 -16.79 1.43
N VAL A 298 -21.83 -15.49 1.42
CA VAL A 298 -21.06 -14.81 2.47
C VAL A 298 -21.93 -14.60 3.71
N LEU A 299 -23.20 -14.23 3.51
CA LEU A 299 -24.15 -13.99 4.61
C LEU A 299 -24.58 -15.28 5.33
N LYS A 300 -24.60 -16.44 4.63
CA LYS A 300 -24.89 -17.75 5.22
C LYS A 300 -23.85 -18.23 6.25
N GLY A 301 -22.69 -17.56 6.33
CA GLY A 301 -21.63 -17.84 7.30
C GLY A 301 -21.58 -16.90 8.50
N LEU A 302 -22.62 -16.06 8.69
CA LEU A 302 -22.84 -15.22 9.86
C LEU A 302 -23.45 -16.03 11.00
#